data_AF-A0A918BFF1-F1
#
_entry.id   AF-A0A918BFF1-F1
#
_cell.length_a   1.000
_cell.length_b   1.000
_cell.length_c   1.000
_cell.angle_alpha   90.00
_cell.angle_beta   90.00
_cell.angle_gamma   90.00
#
_symmetry.space_group_name_H-M   'P 1'
#
loop_
_entity.id
_entity.type
_entity.pdbx_description
1 polymer ?
#
loop_
_entity_poly.entity_id
_entity_poly.type
_entity_poly.pdbx_seq_one_letter_code
_entity_poly.pdbx_strand_id
1 'polypeptide(L)'
;MISVRLGADALMSATFIVSPLAQMGFQLNLGRMAAGGESWTQRIAVRELVSRRDLQLLRAIHREAGSYVPGFMFAHSVPQGVLETELHEVASTPAGIVACQMGEFLRRTQPGRRTAHPGSLTVQSFLEAGERSFAQRVARELSQFWSAFMSTRWNAIRTRMESDIRHRAASMARLGLSATLDSLHPSLTYASGALRIRDDRSCDLLESRRIVLHPSPVVKTWMLRDDPWGGSGTHLAYSIGTGMQDDHPETSSVTDPLGQVIGEARQSLLCDLGSPRTTTELAERHHMSASTVSYHLLRLYRVGLLNRTREGSRVYYQRTPEADRLVVRHGGRRGVRPVRTAVPETAAPALTRRFAGTLSAAPDVR
;
A
#
# COMPACT_ATOMS: atom_id res chain seq x y z
N MET A 1 4.72 14.08 9.37
CA MET A 1 4.82 12.88 10.24
C MET A 1 3.50 12.74 10.97
N ILE A 2 2.87 11.57 10.88
CA ILE A 2 1.64 11.25 11.59
C ILE A 2 2.00 10.37 12.79
N SER A 3 1.45 10.64 13.96
CA SER A 3 1.65 9.79 15.15
C SER A 3 0.31 9.34 15.69
N VAL A 4 0.16 8.05 15.97
CA VAL A 4 -1.02 7.47 16.63
C VAL A 4 -0.57 6.85 17.94
N ARG A 5 -1.09 7.35 19.06
CA ARG A 5 -0.87 6.76 20.38
C ARG A 5 -1.64 5.44 20.44
N LEU A 6 -0.89 4.35 20.54
CA LEU A 6 -1.39 2.98 20.65
C LEU A 6 -0.82 2.41 21.95
N GLY A 7 -1.55 2.60 23.04
CA GLY A 7 -1.22 2.02 24.33
C GLY A 7 -1.36 0.49 24.34
N ALA A 8 -1.02 -0.13 25.46
CA ALA A 8 -1.13 -1.58 25.62
C ALA A 8 -2.54 -2.11 25.30
N ASP A 9 -3.59 -1.43 25.77
CA ASP A 9 -4.99 -1.84 25.51
C ASP A 9 -5.34 -1.81 24.01
N ALA A 10 -4.83 -0.82 23.28
CA ALA A 10 -5.05 -0.70 21.84
C ALA A 10 -4.35 -1.80 21.06
N LEU A 11 -3.16 -2.20 21.52
CA LEU A 11 -2.41 -3.31 20.98
C LEU A 11 -3.03 -4.67 21.30
N MET A 12 -3.51 -4.87 22.53
CA MET A 12 -4.17 -6.11 22.95
C MET A 12 -5.50 -6.32 22.23
N SER A 13 -6.16 -5.24 21.81
CA SER A 13 -7.38 -5.27 21.00
C SER A 13 -7.10 -5.25 19.49
N ALA A 14 -5.84 -5.39 19.06
CA ALA A 14 -5.47 -5.40 17.66
C ALA A 14 -6.11 -6.60 16.94
N THR A 15 -6.89 -6.32 15.90
CA THR A 15 -7.55 -7.37 15.11
C THR A 15 -7.32 -7.17 13.62
N PHE A 16 -7.08 -8.27 12.92
CA PHE A 16 -7.20 -8.29 11.46
C PHE A 16 -8.66 -8.42 11.04
N ILE A 17 -9.04 -7.72 9.97
CA ILE A 17 -10.36 -7.84 9.35
C ILE A 17 -10.21 -8.18 7.87
N VAL A 18 -11.00 -9.14 7.42
CA VAL A 18 -11.26 -9.44 6.02
C VAL A 18 -12.66 -8.91 5.69
N SER A 19 -12.73 -7.75 5.05
CA SER A 19 -14.01 -7.08 4.75
C SER A 19 -14.18 -6.87 3.22
N PRO A 20 -15.18 -7.50 2.59
CA PRO A 20 -15.62 -7.18 1.22
C PRO A 20 -15.77 -5.67 0.97
N LEU A 21 -16.47 -4.99 1.88
CA LEU A 21 -16.81 -3.58 1.77
C LEU A 21 -15.58 -2.68 1.92
N ALA A 22 -14.66 -3.01 2.83
CA ALA A 22 -13.40 -2.28 2.94
C ALA A 22 -12.57 -2.38 1.65
N GLN A 23 -12.49 -3.58 1.04
CA GLN A 23 -11.78 -3.75 -0.23
C GLN A 23 -12.44 -2.97 -1.38
N MET A 24 -13.78 -2.90 -1.43
CA MET A 24 -14.49 -2.03 -2.36
C MET A 24 -14.16 -0.55 -2.14
N GLY A 25 -14.16 -0.11 -0.87
CA GLY A 25 -13.77 1.25 -0.51
C GLY A 25 -12.35 1.60 -0.94
N PHE A 26 -11.39 0.67 -0.79
CA PHE A 26 -10.02 0.85 -1.26
C PHE A 26 -9.94 0.97 -2.79
N GLN A 27 -10.68 0.14 -3.55
CA GLN A 27 -10.76 0.24 -5.01
C GLN A 27 -11.32 1.59 -5.47
N LEU A 28 -12.42 2.04 -4.84
CA LEU A 28 -13.06 3.33 -5.14
C LEU A 28 -12.16 4.52 -4.79
N ASN A 29 -11.34 4.41 -3.74
CA ASN A 29 -10.40 5.45 -3.35
C ASN A 29 -9.14 5.47 -4.24
N LEU A 30 -8.64 4.32 -4.70
CA LEU A 30 -7.46 4.26 -5.59
C LEU A 30 -7.73 4.87 -6.97
N GLY A 31 -8.92 4.66 -7.54
CA GLY A 31 -9.31 5.31 -8.81
C GLY A 31 -9.22 6.85 -8.77
N ARG A 32 -9.18 7.44 -7.57
CA ARG A 32 -9.18 8.89 -7.30
C ARG A 32 -7.79 9.52 -7.20
N MET A 33 -6.75 8.75 -6.84
CA MET A 33 -5.40 9.27 -6.58
C MET A 33 -4.62 9.42 -7.91
N ALA A 34 -4.07 10.60 -8.17
CA ALA A 34 -3.25 10.86 -9.35
C ALA A 34 -1.77 10.80 -8.95
N ALA A 35 -1.12 9.67 -9.21
CA ALA A 35 0.32 9.46 -9.44
C ALA A 35 0.81 8.17 -8.77
N GLY A 36 1.29 7.23 -9.59
CA GLY A 36 2.24 6.20 -9.16
C GLY A 36 1.84 4.75 -9.45
N GLY A 37 2.35 4.21 -10.56
CA GLY A 37 2.66 2.77 -10.72
C GLY A 37 1.49 1.79 -10.66
N GLU A 38 0.30 2.21 -11.08
CA GLU A 38 -0.85 1.30 -11.19
C GLU A 38 -0.78 0.50 -12.49
N SER A 39 -1.48 -0.64 -12.56
CA SER A 39 -1.96 -1.07 -13.87
C SER A 39 -3.02 -0.04 -14.26
N TRP A 40 -2.67 0.83 -15.22
CA TRP A 40 -3.56 1.82 -15.80
C TRP A 40 -4.94 1.23 -16.18
N THR A 41 -4.99 -0.07 -16.46
CA THR A 41 -6.18 -0.87 -16.73
C THR A 41 -7.17 -0.97 -15.56
N GLN A 42 -6.71 -1.16 -14.32
CA GLN A 42 -7.61 -1.31 -13.16
C GLN A 42 -8.26 0.02 -12.79
N ARG A 43 -7.54 1.13 -12.95
CA ARG A 43 -8.10 2.50 -12.83
C ARG A 43 -9.21 2.75 -13.82
N ILE A 44 -8.96 2.40 -15.08
CA ILE A 44 -9.92 2.63 -16.17
C ILE A 44 -11.14 1.75 -15.96
N ALA A 45 -10.96 0.48 -15.62
CA ALA A 45 -12.08 -0.42 -15.33
C ALA A 45 -12.98 0.10 -14.20
N VAL A 46 -12.40 0.57 -13.09
CA VAL A 46 -13.18 1.17 -11.98
C VAL A 46 -13.83 2.47 -12.41
N ARG A 47 -13.14 3.34 -13.15
CA ARG A 47 -13.68 4.62 -13.63
C ARG A 47 -14.81 4.44 -14.65
N GLU A 48 -14.68 3.50 -15.57
CA GLU A 48 -15.70 3.13 -16.56
C GLU A 48 -16.90 2.48 -15.89
N LEU A 49 -16.68 1.59 -14.92
CA LEU A 49 -17.75 0.96 -14.17
C LEU A 49 -18.54 1.99 -13.34
N VAL A 50 -17.85 2.87 -12.61
CA VAL A 50 -18.49 3.95 -11.85
C VAL A 50 -19.18 4.96 -12.78
N SER A 51 -18.88 4.95 -14.08
CA SER A 51 -19.58 5.77 -15.08
C SER A 51 -20.91 5.17 -15.55
N ARG A 52 -21.23 3.92 -15.17
CA ARG A 52 -22.52 3.28 -15.49
C ARG A 52 -23.68 4.00 -14.81
N ARG A 53 -24.87 3.94 -15.44
CA ARG A 53 -26.05 4.71 -15.02
C ARG A 53 -26.66 4.26 -13.69
N ASP A 54 -26.31 3.10 -13.20
CA ASP A 54 -26.79 2.51 -11.95
C ASP A 54 -26.01 3.01 -10.70
N LEU A 55 -24.78 3.51 -10.87
CA LEU A 55 -23.89 3.93 -9.78
C LEU A 55 -23.79 5.46 -9.60
N GLN A 56 -24.91 6.17 -9.76
CA GLN A 56 -24.90 7.65 -9.79
C GLN A 56 -24.43 8.29 -8.48
N LEU A 57 -24.81 7.72 -7.33
CA LEU A 57 -24.42 8.23 -6.02
C LEU A 57 -22.95 7.93 -5.72
N LEU A 58 -22.49 6.70 -5.97
CA LEU A 58 -21.08 6.33 -5.83
C LEU A 58 -20.19 7.16 -6.77
N ARG A 59 -20.67 7.47 -7.99
CA ARG A 59 -19.98 8.39 -8.91
C ARG A 59 -19.89 9.80 -8.36
N ALA A 60 -20.98 10.32 -7.78
CA ALA A 60 -20.98 11.64 -7.14
C ALA A 60 -19.98 11.68 -5.97
N ILE A 61 -20.02 10.67 -5.09
CA ILE A 61 -19.07 10.53 -3.97
C ILE A 61 -17.63 10.43 -4.49
N HIS A 62 -17.35 9.59 -5.48
CA HIS A 62 -16.01 9.41 -6.04
C HIS A 62 -15.44 10.73 -6.61
N ARG A 63 -16.28 11.52 -7.28
CA ARG A 63 -15.90 12.82 -7.85
C ARG A 63 -15.67 13.89 -6.78
N GLU A 64 -16.55 13.94 -5.78
CA GLU A 64 -16.59 15.00 -4.77
C GLU A 64 -15.69 14.70 -3.56
N ALA A 65 -15.30 13.43 -3.34
CA ALA A 65 -14.50 13.04 -2.19
C ALA A 65 -13.15 13.77 -2.08
N GLY A 66 -13.03 14.54 -1.00
CA GLY A 66 -11.79 15.18 -0.54
C GLY A 66 -10.86 14.21 0.18
N SER A 67 -10.22 14.66 1.27
CA SER A 67 -9.34 13.82 2.10
C SER A 67 -10.10 12.89 3.06
N TYR A 68 -11.41 13.09 3.21
CA TYR A 68 -12.25 12.39 4.16
C TYR A 68 -13.25 11.48 3.46
N VAL A 69 -13.38 10.27 3.97
CA VAL A 69 -14.36 9.27 3.51
C VAL A 69 -15.24 8.90 4.70
N PRO A 70 -16.59 8.98 4.59
CA PRO A 70 -17.49 8.67 5.69
C PRO A 70 -17.29 7.25 6.22
N GLY A 71 -17.18 7.14 7.55
CA GLY A 71 -16.96 5.86 8.23
C GLY A 71 -18.08 4.86 7.99
N PHE A 72 -19.34 5.29 7.95
CA PHE A 72 -20.50 4.41 7.78
C PHE A 72 -20.51 3.67 6.43
N MET A 73 -19.75 4.16 5.44
CA MET A 73 -19.58 3.46 4.15
C MET A 73 -18.69 2.22 4.27
N PHE A 74 -18.04 2.04 5.42
CA PHE A 74 -17.31 0.85 5.82
C PHE A 74 -18.11 0.13 6.91
N ALA A 75 -18.19 -1.19 6.81
CA ALA A 75 -18.82 -1.99 7.85
C ALA A 75 -17.89 -2.06 9.06
N HIS A 76 -18.49 -2.10 10.25
CA HIS A 76 -17.75 -2.05 11.51
C HIS A 76 -17.65 -3.41 12.19
N SER A 77 -18.09 -4.49 11.53
CA SER A 77 -18.30 -5.74 12.24
C SER A 77 -17.61 -6.95 11.64
N VAL A 78 -17.10 -7.72 12.59
CA VAL A 78 -16.52 -9.07 12.56
C VAL A 78 -15.18 -9.26 11.80
N PRO A 79 -14.27 -10.11 12.32
CA PRO A 79 -13.00 -10.43 11.66
C PRO A 79 -13.14 -10.96 10.23
N GLN A 80 -14.30 -11.53 9.89
CA GLN A 80 -14.64 -12.08 8.59
C GLN A 80 -15.99 -11.51 8.15
N GLY A 81 -15.95 -10.46 7.34
CA GLY A 81 -17.14 -9.77 6.84
C GLY A 81 -17.90 -10.60 5.83
N VAL A 82 -19.22 -10.73 6.05
CA VAL A 82 -20.17 -11.26 5.05
C VAL A 82 -20.80 -10.08 4.36
N LEU A 83 -20.71 -10.01 3.02
CA LEU A 83 -21.11 -8.86 2.22
C LEU A 83 -22.53 -8.38 2.58
N GLU A 84 -23.49 -9.30 2.66
CA GLU A 84 -24.90 -8.98 2.93
C GLU A 84 -25.07 -8.34 4.31
N THR A 85 -24.29 -8.78 5.30
CA THR A 85 -24.29 -8.21 6.66
C THR A 85 -23.68 -6.81 6.63
N GLU A 86 -22.53 -6.66 5.97
CA GLU A 86 -21.84 -5.36 5.83
C GLU A 86 -22.72 -4.34 5.11
N LEU A 87 -23.39 -4.73 4.03
CA LEU A 87 -24.32 -3.87 3.30
C LEU A 87 -25.56 -3.55 4.12
N HIS A 88 -26.06 -4.49 4.93
CA HIS A 88 -27.16 -4.23 5.86
C HIS A 88 -26.78 -3.21 6.93
N GLU A 89 -25.56 -3.26 7.47
CA GLU A 89 -25.06 -2.24 8.41
C GLU A 89 -25.02 -0.85 7.78
N VAL A 90 -24.51 -0.74 6.55
CA VAL A 90 -24.54 0.52 5.81
C VAL A 90 -25.99 0.99 5.63
N ALA A 91 -26.89 0.13 5.16
CA ALA A 91 -28.29 0.48 4.90
C ALA A 91 -29.09 0.85 6.16
N SER A 92 -28.72 0.29 7.32
CA SER A 92 -29.38 0.50 8.61
C SER A 92 -28.71 1.58 9.47
N THR A 93 -27.68 2.25 8.95
CA THR A 93 -26.98 3.31 9.69
C THR A 93 -27.98 4.37 10.18
N PRO A 94 -27.97 4.72 11.49
CA PRO A 94 -28.82 5.77 12.02
C PRO A 94 -28.66 7.11 11.28
N ALA A 95 -29.79 7.76 10.99
CA ALA A 95 -29.82 9.02 10.22
C ALA A 95 -28.92 10.11 10.81
N GLY A 96 -28.85 10.23 12.13
CA GLY A 96 -27.97 11.20 12.80
C GLY A 96 -26.47 10.97 12.54
N ILE A 97 -26.04 9.70 12.43
CA ILE A 97 -24.64 9.36 12.09
C ILE A 97 -24.36 9.73 10.64
N VAL A 98 -25.28 9.40 9.72
CA VAL A 98 -25.16 9.76 8.30
C VAL A 98 -25.11 11.27 8.13
N ALA A 99 -26.02 12.02 8.77
CA ALA A 99 -26.05 13.48 8.72
C ALA A 99 -24.72 14.09 9.21
N CYS A 100 -24.22 13.62 10.35
CA CYS A 100 -22.96 14.09 10.93
C CYS A 100 -21.76 13.82 10.00
N GLN A 101 -21.59 12.58 9.56
CA GLN A 101 -20.45 12.19 8.73
C GLN A 101 -20.51 12.79 7.33
N MET A 102 -21.70 12.91 6.73
CA MET A 102 -21.86 13.54 5.43
C MET A 102 -21.72 15.07 5.51
N GLY A 103 -22.12 15.69 6.62
CA GLY A 103 -21.80 17.10 6.89
C GLY A 103 -20.29 17.34 6.88
N GLU A 104 -19.51 16.46 7.50
CA GLU A 104 -18.04 16.55 7.46
C GLU A 104 -17.46 16.31 6.06
N PHE A 105 -18.02 15.34 5.33
CA PHE A 105 -17.66 15.09 3.94
C PHE A 105 -17.83 16.32 3.06
N LEU A 106 -18.99 16.98 3.17
CA LEU A 106 -19.29 18.19 2.40
C LEU A 106 -18.37 19.35 2.79
N ARG A 107 -18.05 19.51 4.08
CA ARG A 107 -17.09 20.54 4.55
C ARG A 107 -15.67 20.33 4.00
N ARG A 108 -15.21 19.08 3.89
CA ARG A 108 -13.87 18.72 3.42
C ARG A 108 -13.77 18.49 1.91
N THR A 109 -14.89 18.62 1.19
CA THR A 109 -14.93 18.60 -0.27
C THR A 109 -14.36 19.91 -0.82
N GLN A 110 -13.34 19.83 -1.68
CA GLN A 110 -12.75 21.04 -2.27
C GLN A 110 -13.62 21.63 -3.40
N PRO A 111 -13.93 22.93 -3.39
CA PRO A 111 -14.75 23.59 -4.41
C PRO A 111 -14.22 23.45 -5.85
N GLY A 112 -12.90 23.30 -6.04
CA GLY A 112 -12.26 23.25 -7.36
C GLY A 112 -12.39 21.92 -8.13
N ARG A 113 -12.81 20.82 -7.48
CA ARG A 113 -13.13 19.53 -8.16
C ARG A 113 -14.57 19.46 -8.69
N ARG A 114 -15.34 20.55 -8.55
CA ARG A 114 -16.72 20.69 -9.03
C ARG A 114 -16.79 20.98 -10.53
N THR A 115 -16.02 20.29 -11.37
CA THR A 115 -16.33 20.26 -12.81
C THR A 115 -17.48 19.28 -13.08
N ALA A 116 -18.58 19.47 -12.34
CA ALA A 116 -19.84 18.84 -12.65
C ALA A 116 -20.35 19.50 -13.94
N HIS A 117 -20.58 18.69 -14.98
CA HIS A 117 -21.30 19.19 -16.14
C HIS A 117 -22.68 19.66 -15.69
N PRO A 118 -23.23 20.76 -16.26
CA PRO A 118 -24.61 21.18 -15.99
C PRO A 118 -25.56 19.98 -16.08
N GLY A 119 -26.32 19.70 -15.02
CA GLY A 119 -27.24 18.54 -14.94
C GLY A 119 -26.68 17.28 -14.29
N SER A 120 -25.44 17.26 -13.81
CA SER A 120 -24.92 16.12 -13.02
C SER A 120 -25.47 16.11 -11.60
N LEU A 121 -26.04 14.98 -11.15
CA LEU A 121 -26.40 14.76 -9.75
C LEU A 121 -25.17 14.89 -8.84
N THR A 122 -25.36 15.53 -7.68
CA THR A 122 -24.33 15.78 -6.65
C THR A 122 -24.65 14.98 -5.39
N VAL A 123 -23.68 14.81 -4.49
CA VAL A 123 -23.93 14.15 -3.20
C VAL A 123 -25.06 14.84 -2.45
N GLN A 124 -25.13 16.18 -2.50
CA GLN A 124 -26.20 16.97 -1.90
C GLN A 124 -27.58 16.60 -2.44
N SER A 125 -27.74 16.45 -3.77
CA SER A 125 -29.04 16.11 -4.35
C SER A 125 -29.59 14.76 -3.88
N PHE A 126 -28.72 13.81 -3.52
CA PHE A 126 -29.16 12.55 -2.93
C PHE A 126 -29.49 12.67 -1.44
N LEU A 127 -28.83 13.59 -0.71
CA LEU A 127 -29.12 13.83 0.71
C LEU A 127 -30.49 14.51 0.91
N GLU A 128 -30.97 15.28 -0.07
CA GLU A 128 -32.30 15.90 -0.05
C GLU A 128 -33.44 14.87 0.06
N ALA A 129 -33.22 13.63 -0.36
CA ALA A 129 -34.17 12.52 -0.19
C ALA A 129 -34.19 11.91 1.23
N GLY A 130 -33.38 12.45 2.15
CA GLY A 130 -33.23 12.02 3.53
C GLY A 130 -32.07 11.04 3.76
N GLU A 131 -31.49 11.09 4.96
CA GLU A 131 -30.27 10.37 5.32
C GLU A 131 -30.44 8.84 5.31
N ARG A 132 -31.62 8.35 5.74
CA ARG A 132 -31.93 6.92 5.66
C ARG A 132 -31.99 6.45 4.21
N SER A 133 -32.66 7.22 3.35
CA SER A 133 -32.76 6.93 1.91
C SER A 133 -31.37 6.95 1.25
N PHE A 134 -30.51 7.90 1.67
CA PHE A 134 -29.14 8.01 1.24
C PHE A 134 -28.32 6.76 1.61
N ALA A 135 -28.34 6.35 2.88
CA ALA A 135 -27.60 5.17 3.35
C ALA A 135 -28.04 3.88 2.63
N GLN A 136 -29.35 3.70 2.46
CA GLN A 136 -29.90 2.58 1.69
C GLN A 136 -29.47 2.62 0.22
N ARG A 137 -29.39 3.82 -0.39
CA ARG A 137 -28.90 3.98 -1.75
C ARG A 137 -27.42 3.64 -1.86
N VAL A 138 -26.60 4.07 -0.93
CA VAL A 138 -25.18 3.71 -0.86
C VAL A 138 -25.01 2.18 -0.82
N ALA A 139 -25.73 1.50 0.08
CA ALA A 139 -25.67 0.04 0.17
C ALA A 139 -26.09 -0.65 -1.14
N ARG A 140 -27.16 -0.19 -1.79
CA ARG A 140 -27.60 -0.73 -3.09
C ARG A 140 -26.54 -0.56 -4.18
N GLU A 141 -25.96 0.63 -4.30
CA GLU A 141 -24.94 0.88 -5.33
C GLU A 141 -23.63 0.13 -5.03
N LEU A 142 -23.27 -0.08 -3.76
CA LEU A 142 -22.14 -0.95 -3.38
C LEU A 142 -22.40 -2.42 -3.74
N SER A 143 -23.63 -2.91 -3.58
CA SER A 143 -24.03 -4.25 -4.05
C SER A 143 -23.93 -4.40 -5.58
N GLN A 144 -24.30 -3.37 -6.33
CA GLN A 144 -24.18 -3.36 -7.80
C GLN A 144 -22.71 -3.34 -8.23
N PHE A 145 -21.89 -2.50 -7.59
CA PHE A 145 -20.44 -2.47 -7.81
C PHE A 145 -19.81 -3.83 -7.51
N TRP A 146 -20.20 -4.46 -6.39
CA TRP A 146 -19.74 -5.79 -6.03
C TRP A 146 -19.99 -6.80 -7.15
N SER A 147 -21.26 -6.88 -7.57
CA SER A 147 -21.71 -7.86 -8.56
C SER A 147 -20.98 -7.70 -9.88
N ALA A 148 -20.73 -6.46 -10.30
CA ALA A 148 -20.11 -6.15 -11.58
C ALA A 148 -18.58 -6.28 -11.61
N PHE A 149 -17.88 -6.16 -10.46
CA PHE A 149 -16.43 -6.06 -10.45
C PHE A 149 -15.72 -6.98 -9.45
N MET A 150 -16.20 -7.02 -8.21
CA MET A 150 -15.53 -7.71 -7.12
C MET A 150 -15.87 -9.20 -7.07
N SER A 151 -17.10 -9.58 -7.40
CA SER A 151 -17.64 -10.93 -7.23
C SER A 151 -16.71 -12.02 -7.81
N THR A 152 -16.22 -11.83 -9.03
CA THR A 152 -15.35 -12.78 -9.74
C THR A 152 -13.92 -12.84 -9.18
N ARG A 153 -13.48 -11.80 -8.46
CA ARG A 153 -12.11 -11.66 -7.95
C ARG A 153 -12.02 -11.91 -6.44
N TRP A 154 -13.14 -11.92 -5.74
CA TRP A 154 -13.18 -11.93 -4.29
C TRP A 154 -12.44 -13.12 -3.67
N ASN A 155 -12.62 -14.33 -4.22
CA ASN A 155 -11.95 -15.52 -3.69
C ASN A 155 -10.42 -15.42 -3.76
N ALA A 156 -9.86 -14.83 -4.82
CA ALA A 156 -8.42 -14.60 -4.93
C ALA A 156 -7.95 -13.53 -3.94
N ILE A 157 -8.69 -12.43 -3.82
CA ILE A 157 -8.40 -11.34 -2.87
C ILE A 157 -8.45 -11.86 -1.43
N ARG A 158 -9.49 -12.61 -1.06
CA ARG A 158 -9.67 -13.24 0.25
C ARG A 158 -8.52 -14.18 0.58
N THR A 159 -8.17 -15.09 -0.33
CA THR A 159 -7.06 -16.04 -0.14
C THR A 159 -5.74 -15.32 0.16
N ARG A 160 -5.46 -14.22 -0.55
CA ARG A 160 -4.25 -13.43 -0.31
C ARG A 160 -4.25 -12.76 1.06
N MET A 161 -5.38 -12.15 1.45
CA MET A 161 -5.53 -11.55 2.79
C MET A 161 -5.36 -12.61 3.89
N GLU A 162 -5.99 -13.77 3.77
CA GLU A 162 -5.87 -14.85 4.76
C GLU A 162 -4.45 -15.39 4.87
N SER A 163 -3.73 -15.49 3.74
CA SER A 163 -2.32 -15.88 3.73
C SER A 163 -1.44 -14.86 4.46
N ASP A 164 -1.63 -13.56 4.20
CA ASP A 164 -0.92 -12.49 4.92
C ASP A 164 -1.25 -12.53 6.42
N ILE A 165 -2.51 -12.67 6.80
CA ILE A 165 -2.92 -12.78 8.21
C ILE A 165 -2.20 -13.93 8.90
N ARG A 166 -2.12 -15.11 8.26
CA ARG A 166 -1.40 -16.27 8.80
C ARG A 166 0.09 -15.97 8.97
N HIS A 167 0.71 -15.31 7.99
CA HIS A 167 2.10 -14.89 8.05
C HIS A 167 2.35 -13.87 9.19
N ARG A 168 1.48 -12.88 9.35
CA ARG A 168 1.57 -11.86 10.40
C ARG A 168 1.31 -12.43 11.78
N ALA A 169 0.32 -13.30 11.94
CA ALA A 169 0.06 -14.00 13.20
C ALA A 169 1.28 -14.82 13.66
N ALA A 170 1.91 -15.56 12.73
CA ALA A 170 3.12 -16.31 13.03
C ALA A 170 4.32 -15.39 13.34
N SER A 171 4.40 -14.21 12.73
CA SER A 171 5.41 -13.19 13.03
C SER A 171 5.19 -12.56 14.40
N MET A 172 3.94 -12.29 14.80
CA MET A 172 3.61 -11.79 16.14
C MET A 172 4.04 -12.77 17.22
N ALA A 173 3.80 -14.07 17.01
CA ALA A 173 4.18 -15.11 17.96
C ALA A 173 5.70 -15.26 18.11
N ARG A 174 6.48 -15.03 17.05
CA ARG A 174 7.94 -15.23 17.05
C ARG A 174 8.76 -13.98 17.36
N LEU A 175 8.31 -12.82 16.87
CA LEU A 175 9.06 -11.56 16.88
C LEU A 175 8.38 -10.49 17.74
N GLY A 176 7.16 -10.75 18.21
CA GLY A 176 6.34 -9.79 18.94
C GLY A 176 5.56 -8.85 18.03
N LEU A 177 4.63 -8.12 18.65
CA LEU A 177 3.70 -7.22 17.96
C LEU A 177 4.41 -5.98 17.38
N SER A 178 5.38 -5.41 18.11
CA SER A 178 6.18 -4.25 17.64
C SER A 178 6.84 -4.53 16.29
N ALA A 179 7.63 -5.61 16.23
CA ALA A 179 8.33 -6.00 15.00
C ALA A 179 7.35 -6.33 13.87
N THR A 180 6.18 -6.88 14.19
CA THR A 180 5.15 -7.14 13.18
C THR A 180 4.59 -5.84 12.60
N LEU A 181 4.29 -4.84 13.44
CA LEU A 181 3.82 -3.53 12.98
C LEU A 181 4.88 -2.80 12.13
N ASP A 182 6.15 -2.88 12.52
CA ASP A 182 7.28 -2.33 11.75
C ASP A 182 7.41 -2.98 10.37
N SER A 183 7.07 -4.28 10.29
CA SER A 183 7.12 -5.05 9.04
C SER A 183 5.96 -4.81 8.07
N LEU A 184 4.95 -4.03 8.45
CA LEU A 184 3.78 -3.77 7.59
C LEU A 184 4.13 -2.84 6.43
N HIS A 185 4.98 -1.83 6.65
CA HIS A 185 5.44 -0.93 5.60
C HIS A 185 6.71 -0.16 6.03
N PRO A 186 7.68 0.16 5.14
CA PRO A 186 8.92 0.88 5.51
C PRO A 186 8.75 2.31 6.06
N SER A 187 7.56 2.88 5.95
CA SER A 187 7.22 4.19 6.53
C SER A 187 6.59 4.09 7.91
N LEU A 188 6.28 2.88 8.37
CA LEU A 188 5.69 2.62 9.68
C LEU A 188 6.80 2.26 10.66
N THR A 189 6.69 2.82 11.86
CA THR A 189 7.56 2.46 12.97
C THR A 189 6.74 2.53 14.24
N TYR A 190 6.65 1.42 14.97
CA TYR A 190 6.04 1.38 16.28
C TYR A 190 7.13 1.47 17.35
N ALA A 191 7.10 2.54 18.14
CA ALA A 191 8.04 2.74 19.23
C ALA A 191 7.40 3.54 20.36
N SER A 192 7.71 3.19 21.61
CA SER A 192 7.29 3.96 22.80
C SER A 192 5.77 4.18 22.90
N GLY A 193 4.96 3.16 22.59
CA GLY A 193 3.49 3.28 22.70
C GLY A 193 2.83 4.08 21.57
N ALA A 194 3.54 4.33 20.46
CA ALA A 194 3.01 5.06 19.32
C ALA A 194 3.41 4.44 17.99
N LEU A 195 2.44 4.34 17.08
CA LEU A 195 2.68 4.06 15.67
C LEU A 195 2.99 5.38 14.96
N ARG A 196 4.21 5.51 14.44
CA ARG A 196 4.70 6.67 13.69
C ARG A 196 4.69 6.35 12.22
N ILE A 197 4.16 7.28 11.43
CA ILE A 197 4.08 7.18 9.98
C ILE A 197 4.84 8.35 9.34
N ARG A 198 5.86 8.01 8.55
CA ARG A 198 6.60 8.97 7.74
C ARG A 198 5.75 9.35 6.52
N ASP A 199 5.16 10.53 6.58
CA ASP A 199 4.32 11.15 5.55
C ASP A 199 4.60 12.67 5.55
N ASP A 200 4.54 13.28 4.38
CA ASP A 200 4.66 14.73 4.16
C ASP A 200 3.47 15.49 4.77
N ARG A 201 2.37 14.79 5.03
CA ARG A 201 1.24 15.28 5.81
C ARG A 201 1.60 15.28 7.30
N SER A 202 1.34 16.41 7.96
CA SER A 202 1.39 16.51 9.42
C SER A 202 -0.02 16.36 9.96
N CYS A 203 -0.21 15.45 10.91
CA CYS A 203 -1.45 15.34 11.68
C CYS A 203 -1.09 15.20 13.16
N ASP A 204 -1.92 15.78 14.02
CA ASP A 204 -1.76 15.71 15.47
C ASP A 204 -1.81 14.27 15.98
N LEU A 205 -1.31 14.06 17.20
CA LEU A 205 -1.32 12.76 17.87
C LEU A 205 -2.76 12.25 18.01
N LEU A 206 -3.09 11.18 17.30
CA LEU A 206 -4.38 10.51 17.43
C LEU A 206 -4.35 9.58 18.64
N GLU A 207 -5.31 9.71 19.55
CA GLU A 207 -5.46 8.77 20.66
C GLU A 207 -6.39 7.64 20.27
N SER A 208 -5.85 6.43 20.20
CA SER A 208 -6.64 5.28 19.78
C SER A 208 -6.64 4.20 20.84
N ARG A 209 -7.85 3.69 21.14
CA ARG A 209 -8.06 2.60 22.10
C ARG A 209 -8.08 1.23 21.44
N ARG A 210 -8.04 1.17 20.11
CA ARG A 210 -8.09 -0.07 19.32
C ARG A 210 -7.46 0.17 17.95
N ILE A 211 -6.68 -0.79 17.46
CA ILE A 211 -6.22 -0.79 16.07
C ILE A 211 -6.85 -1.95 15.28
N VAL A 212 -7.33 -1.64 14.09
CA VAL A 212 -7.87 -2.62 13.15
C VAL A 212 -6.99 -2.65 11.91
N LEU A 213 -6.48 -3.84 11.61
CA LEU A 213 -5.54 -4.08 10.52
C LEU A 213 -6.28 -4.63 9.30
N HIS A 214 -6.18 -3.93 8.17
CA HIS A 214 -6.78 -4.33 6.89
C HIS A 214 -5.69 -4.71 5.89
N PRO A 215 -5.28 -5.99 5.82
CA PRO A 215 -4.44 -6.45 4.72
C PRO A 215 -5.18 -6.21 3.41
N SER A 216 -4.49 -5.68 2.41
CA SER A 216 -5.09 -5.48 1.10
C SER A 216 -4.09 -5.70 -0.02
N PRO A 217 -4.40 -6.54 -1.03
CA PRO A 217 -3.61 -6.61 -2.26
C PRO A 217 -3.85 -5.40 -3.18
N VAL A 218 -4.82 -4.56 -2.82
CA VAL A 218 -5.29 -3.41 -3.59
C VAL A 218 -4.56 -2.14 -3.15
N VAL A 219 -4.38 -1.96 -1.84
CA VAL A 219 -3.58 -0.87 -1.26
C VAL A 219 -2.11 -1.04 -1.63
N LYS A 220 -1.45 0.03 -2.12
CA LYS A 220 -0.04 -0.01 -2.54
C LYS A 220 0.96 0.43 -1.47
N THR A 221 0.51 1.26 -0.54
CA THR A 221 1.33 1.71 0.60
C THR A 221 0.59 1.39 1.89
N TRP A 222 -0.10 2.37 2.46
CA TRP A 222 -0.98 2.23 3.59
C TRP A 222 -2.08 3.28 3.51
N MET A 223 -3.20 3.04 4.18
CA MET A 223 -4.24 4.04 4.41
C MET A 223 -4.56 4.03 5.90
N LEU A 224 -4.50 5.20 6.52
CA LEU A 224 -4.89 5.39 7.91
C LEU A 224 -6.24 6.11 7.93
N ARG A 225 -7.22 5.49 8.61
CA ARG A 225 -8.50 6.11 8.93
C ARG A 225 -8.66 6.11 10.43
N ASP A 226 -8.94 7.29 10.97
CA ASP A 226 -9.49 7.38 12.31
C ASP A 226 -11.01 7.49 12.19
N ASP A 227 -11.73 6.77 13.06
CA ASP A 227 -13.18 6.91 13.19
C ASP A 227 -13.47 7.74 14.44
N PRO A 228 -13.55 9.08 14.33
CA PRO A 228 -13.76 9.93 15.49
C PRO A 228 -15.20 9.86 16.04
N TRP A 229 -16.12 9.15 15.36
CA TRP A 229 -17.53 9.06 15.77
C TRP A 229 -17.97 7.66 16.20
N GLY A 230 -17.29 6.62 15.76
CA GLY A 230 -17.49 5.24 16.20
C GLY A 230 -16.32 4.78 17.05
N GLY A 231 -16.59 4.13 18.19
CA GLY A 231 -15.57 3.51 19.07
C GLY A 231 -14.75 2.37 18.41
N SER A 232 -14.79 2.28 17.08
CA SER A 232 -14.14 1.35 16.17
C SER A 232 -12.61 1.42 16.21
N GLY A 233 -12.07 2.56 16.65
CA GLY A 233 -10.64 2.81 16.77
C GLY A 233 -9.98 3.19 15.44
N THR A 234 -8.66 3.07 15.40
CA THR A 234 -7.86 3.42 14.22
C THR A 234 -7.78 2.24 13.27
N HIS A 235 -8.14 2.47 12.01
CA HIS A 235 -8.05 1.48 10.95
C HIS A 235 -6.81 1.74 10.10
N LEU A 236 -5.93 0.75 10.01
CA LEU A 236 -4.74 0.76 9.17
C LEU A 236 -4.90 -0.28 8.07
N ALA A 237 -5.14 0.19 6.85
CA ALA A 237 -4.98 -0.64 5.67
C ALA A 237 -3.52 -0.62 5.22
N TYR A 238 -2.98 -1.77 4.84
CA TYR A 238 -1.61 -1.88 4.38
C TYR A 238 -1.52 -2.82 3.18
N SER A 239 -0.52 -2.58 2.34
CA SER A 239 -0.21 -3.43 1.21
C SER A 239 0.25 -4.80 1.69
N ILE A 240 -0.38 -5.86 1.19
CA ILE A 240 0.19 -7.20 1.34
C ILE A 240 1.46 -7.22 0.50
N GLY A 241 2.62 -7.30 1.19
CA GLY A 241 3.91 -7.31 0.53
C GLY A 241 3.99 -8.42 -0.53
N THR A 242 4.66 -8.13 -1.65
CA THR A 242 4.94 -9.03 -2.79
C THR A 242 5.86 -10.21 -2.43
N GLY A 243 5.79 -10.74 -1.20
CA GLY A 243 6.39 -12.01 -0.81
C GLY A 243 5.57 -13.23 -1.27
N MET A 244 4.40 -12.98 -1.88
CA MET A 244 3.57 -13.95 -2.57
C MET A 244 3.28 -13.34 -3.95
N GLN A 245 4.11 -13.68 -4.94
CA GLN A 245 4.08 -13.07 -6.26
C GLN A 245 2.83 -13.55 -7.01
N ASP A 246 1.97 -12.60 -7.34
CA ASP A 246 0.72 -12.80 -8.07
C ASP A 246 0.94 -13.52 -9.40
N ASP A 247 0.32 -14.70 -9.53
CA ASP A 247 -0.10 -15.27 -10.81
C ASP A 247 -1.16 -14.35 -11.42
N HIS A 248 -0.80 -13.59 -12.45
CA HIS A 248 -1.37 -13.69 -13.79
C HIS A 248 -0.81 -12.59 -14.73
N PRO A 249 -0.74 -12.89 -16.04
CA PRO A 249 0.07 -12.15 -16.98
C PRO A 249 -0.68 -10.91 -17.46
N GLU A 250 -0.01 -9.77 -17.55
CA GLU A 250 -0.30 -8.78 -18.58
C GLU A 250 0.89 -7.84 -18.73
N THR A 251 1.60 -8.07 -19.82
CA THR A 251 2.60 -7.21 -20.45
C THR A 251 2.20 -5.73 -20.42
N SER A 252 2.93 -4.90 -19.68
CA SER A 252 3.15 -3.48 -20.00
C SER A 252 4.24 -2.88 -19.11
N SER A 253 5.46 -2.95 -19.65
CA SER A 253 6.60 -2.03 -19.50
C SER A 253 6.46 -0.82 -18.55
N VAL A 254 6.91 -1.00 -17.30
CA VAL A 254 7.86 -0.03 -16.72
C VAL A 254 9.12 -0.83 -16.43
N THR A 255 10.02 -0.83 -17.40
CA THR A 255 11.19 -1.70 -17.42
C THR A 255 12.05 -1.43 -16.19
N ASP A 256 12.17 -2.45 -15.34
CA ASP A 256 13.19 -2.49 -14.29
C ASP A 256 14.57 -2.28 -14.98
N PRO A 257 15.44 -1.38 -14.49
CA PRO A 257 16.78 -1.21 -15.04
C PRO A 257 17.56 -2.52 -15.16
N LEU A 258 17.27 -3.51 -14.30
CA LEU A 258 17.84 -4.86 -14.41
C LEU A 258 17.29 -5.60 -15.64
N GLY A 259 15.98 -5.51 -15.89
CA GLY A 259 15.32 -6.05 -17.08
C GLY A 259 15.87 -5.51 -18.41
N GLN A 260 16.35 -4.25 -18.45
CA GLN A 260 17.03 -3.70 -19.63
C GLN A 260 18.38 -4.38 -19.91
N VAL A 261 19.09 -4.84 -18.87
CA VAL A 261 20.43 -5.40 -18.99
C VAL A 261 20.38 -6.91 -19.23
N ILE A 262 19.51 -7.63 -18.52
CA ILE A 262 19.45 -9.10 -18.60
C ILE A 262 18.24 -9.64 -19.37
N GLY A 263 17.29 -8.79 -19.76
CA GLY A 263 16.03 -9.16 -20.39
C GLY A 263 14.95 -9.55 -19.38
N GLU A 264 13.71 -9.17 -19.67
CA GLU A 264 12.55 -9.33 -18.77
C GLU A 264 12.33 -10.78 -18.33
N ALA A 265 12.44 -11.75 -19.25
CA ALA A 265 12.30 -13.17 -18.94
C ALA A 265 13.35 -13.66 -17.93
N ARG A 266 14.61 -13.20 -18.04
CA ARG A 266 15.67 -13.58 -17.10
C ARG A 266 15.51 -12.89 -15.76
N GLN A 267 15.07 -11.64 -15.75
CA GLN A 267 14.74 -10.93 -14.52
C GLN A 267 13.60 -11.63 -13.77
N SER A 268 12.52 -11.99 -14.46
CA SER A 268 11.38 -12.69 -13.85
C SER A 268 11.80 -14.00 -13.19
N LEU A 269 12.56 -14.83 -13.92
CA LEU A 269 13.12 -16.08 -13.39
C LEU A 269 14.08 -15.82 -12.22
N LEU A 270 14.95 -14.82 -12.32
CA LEU A 270 15.91 -14.47 -11.27
C LEU A 270 15.20 -14.02 -9.99
N CYS A 271 14.20 -13.14 -10.10
CA CYS A 271 13.38 -12.69 -8.97
C CYS A 271 12.67 -13.87 -8.29
N ASP A 272 12.15 -14.80 -9.08
CA ASP A 272 11.46 -15.96 -8.56
C ASP A 272 12.43 -16.85 -7.75
N LEU A 273 13.65 -17.06 -8.22
CA LEU A 273 14.67 -17.97 -7.64
C LEU A 273 15.25 -17.59 -6.26
N GLY A 274 14.55 -16.80 -5.44
CA GLY A 274 14.90 -16.59 -4.03
C GLY A 274 14.78 -17.86 -3.17
N SER A 275 14.03 -18.85 -3.65
CA SER A 275 13.98 -20.21 -3.10
C SER A 275 14.39 -21.24 -4.17
N PRO A 276 14.96 -22.39 -3.80
CA PRO A 276 15.35 -23.43 -4.75
C PRO A 276 14.15 -23.93 -5.56
N ARG A 277 14.26 -23.92 -6.90
CA ARG A 277 13.21 -24.46 -7.79
C ARG A 277 13.77 -25.22 -8.98
N THR A 278 12.98 -26.16 -9.50
CA THR A 278 13.33 -26.92 -10.69
C THR A 278 12.95 -26.18 -11.98
N THR A 279 13.54 -26.59 -13.10
CA THR A 279 13.17 -26.07 -14.43
C THR A 279 11.69 -26.28 -14.73
N THR A 280 11.12 -27.42 -14.35
CA THR A 280 9.71 -27.75 -14.60
C THR A 280 8.77 -26.86 -13.80
N GLU A 281 9.07 -26.65 -12.52
CA GLU A 281 8.32 -25.71 -11.66
C GLU A 281 8.34 -24.27 -12.21
N LEU A 282 9.49 -23.84 -12.74
CA LEU A 282 9.63 -22.51 -13.34
C LEU A 282 8.93 -22.39 -14.70
N ALA A 283 8.92 -23.45 -15.51
CA ALA A 283 8.21 -23.49 -16.79
C ALA A 283 6.69 -23.32 -16.58
N GLU A 284 6.13 -24.04 -15.61
CA GLU A 284 4.71 -23.93 -15.26
C GLU A 284 4.37 -22.53 -14.73
N ARG A 285 5.18 -21.98 -13.82
CA ARG A 285 4.89 -20.70 -13.16
C ARG A 285 5.09 -19.47 -14.05
N HIS A 286 6.00 -19.52 -15.01
CA HIS A 286 6.26 -18.39 -15.93
C HIS A 286 5.57 -18.56 -17.29
N HIS A 287 4.75 -19.60 -17.45
CA HIS A 287 4.09 -19.96 -18.72
C HIS A 287 5.08 -20.05 -19.90
N MET A 288 6.24 -20.64 -19.66
CA MET A 288 7.30 -20.83 -20.66
C MET A 288 7.54 -22.31 -20.92
N SER A 289 8.05 -22.67 -22.10
CA SER A 289 8.50 -24.05 -22.33
C SER A 289 9.73 -24.38 -21.46
N ALA A 290 9.85 -25.65 -21.05
CA ALA A 290 11.00 -26.12 -20.26
C ALA A 290 12.35 -25.89 -20.98
N SER A 291 12.36 -25.91 -22.32
CA SER A 291 13.53 -25.60 -23.13
C SER A 291 13.92 -24.11 -23.03
N THR A 292 12.96 -23.19 -23.10
CA THR A 292 13.18 -21.74 -22.93
C THR A 292 13.66 -21.41 -21.52
N VAL A 293 13.05 -22.00 -20.49
CA VAL A 293 13.50 -21.82 -19.10
C VAL A 293 14.91 -22.37 -18.91
N SER A 294 15.21 -23.58 -19.40
CA SER A 294 16.57 -24.16 -19.31
C SER A 294 17.63 -23.26 -19.96
N TYR A 295 17.31 -22.67 -21.12
CA TYR A 295 18.19 -21.73 -21.81
C TYR A 295 18.49 -20.49 -20.96
N HIS A 296 17.49 -19.90 -20.32
CA HIS A 296 17.66 -18.74 -19.45
C HIS A 296 18.43 -19.07 -18.16
N LEU A 297 18.12 -20.20 -17.52
CA LEU A 297 18.81 -20.65 -16.31
C LEU A 297 20.28 -20.93 -16.56
N LEU A 298 20.62 -21.57 -17.69
CA LEU A 298 22.01 -21.83 -18.05
C LEU A 298 22.81 -20.54 -18.23
N ARG A 299 22.22 -19.51 -18.85
CA ARG A 299 22.88 -18.20 -19.00
C ARG A 299 23.09 -17.50 -17.66
N LEU A 300 22.08 -17.48 -16.79
CA LEU A 300 22.17 -16.88 -15.45
C LEU A 300 23.16 -17.62 -14.55
N TYR A 301 23.21 -18.95 -14.65
CA TYR A 301 24.19 -19.78 -13.95
C TYR A 301 25.63 -19.49 -14.43
N ARG A 302 25.86 -19.39 -15.74
CA ARG A 302 27.20 -19.10 -16.31
C ARG A 302 27.77 -17.77 -15.88
N VAL A 303 26.94 -16.78 -15.58
CA VAL A 303 27.37 -15.47 -15.08
C VAL A 303 27.42 -15.40 -13.54
N GLY A 304 27.27 -16.54 -12.85
CA GLY A 304 27.41 -16.63 -11.39
C GLY A 304 26.21 -16.09 -10.60
N LEU A 305 25.05 -15.90 -11.24
CA LEU A 305 23.85 -15.40 -10.57
C LEU A 305 23.00 -16.50 -9.93
N LEU A 306 23.26 -17.76 -10.30
CA LEU A 306 22.53 -18.91 -9.77
C LEU A 306 23.50 -19.98 -9.26
N ASN A 307 23.11 -20.64 -8.19
CA ASN A 307 23.62 -21.93 -7.77
C ASN A 307 22.75 -23.05 -8.36
N ARG A 308 23.36 -24.21 -8.58
CA ARG A 308 22.69 -25.41 -9.09
C ARG A 308 22.98 -26.59 -8.17
N THR A 309 21.94 -27.17 -7.59
CA THR A 309 22.03 -28.34 -6.70
C THR A 309 21.24 -29.49 -7.30
N ARG A 310 21.80 -30.71 -7.28
CA ARG A 310 21.11 -31.91 -7.76
C ARG A 310 20.67 -32.74 -6.55
N GLU A 311 19.40 -33.09 -6.52
CA GLU A 311 18.81 -33.95 -5.50
C GLU A 311 18.05 -35.08 -6.21
N GLY A 312 18.61 -36.29 -6.17
CA GLY A 312 18.13 -37.44 -6.94
C GLY A 312 18.08 -37.17 -8.45
N SER A 313 16.89 -37.32 -9.03
CA SER A 313 16.63 -37.06 -10.46
C SER A 313 16.29 -35.59 -10.76
N ARG A 314 16.21 -34.72 -9.75
CA ARG A 314 15.81 -33.32 -9.91
C ARG A 314 17.00 -32.38 -9.77
N VAL A 315 16.95 -31.28 -10.51
CA VAL A 315 17.95 -30.21 -10.47
C VAL A 315 17.26 -28.93 -10.03
N TYR A 316 17.75 -28.36 -8.94
CA TYR A 316 17.27 -27.12 -8.36
C TYR A 316 18.23 -25.98 -8.69
N TYR A 317 17.65 -24.83 -8.99
CA TYR A 317 18.34 -23.57 -9.15
C TYR A 317 17.93 -22.64 -8.01
N GLN A 318 18.87 -21.83 -7.54
CA GLN A 318 18.62 -20.80 -6.53
C GLN A 318 19.53 -19.60 -6.80
N ARG A 319 19.08 -18.39 -6.49
CA ARG A 319 19.93 -17.19 -6.52
C ARG A 319 21.16 -17.33 -5.63
N THR A 320 22.27 -16.75 -6.10
CA THR A 320 23.45 -16.53 -5.28
C THR A 320 23.27 -15.29 -4.40
N PRO A 321 24.04 -15.15 -3.30
CA PRO A 321 24.04 -13.92 -2.49
C PRO A 321 24.35 -12.65 -3.31
N GLU A 322 25.16 -12.76 -4.36
CA GLU A 322 25.46 -11.69 -5.31
C GLU A 322 24.23 -11.29 -6.13
N ALA A 323 23.45 -12.28 -6.59
CA ALA A 323 22.19 -12.03 -7.27
C ALA A 323 21.12 -11.40 -6.37
N ASP A 324 21.09 -11.76 -5.07
CA ASP A 324 20.19 -11.13 -4.11
C ASP A 324 20.47 -9.63 -3.95
N ARG A 325 21.75 -9.25 -3.87
CA ARG A 325 22.13 -7.83 -3.82
C ARG A 325 21.74 -7.08 -5.10
N LEU A 326 21.84 -7.72 -6.26
CA LEU A 326 21.43 -7.12 -7.55
C LEU A 326 19.91 -6.89 -7.59
N VAL A 327 19.12 -7.88 -7.20
CA VAL A 327 17.65 -7.77 -7.17
C VAL A 327 17.20 -6.69 -6.15
N VAL A 328 17.84 -6.60 -4.99
CA VAL A 328 17.55 -5.56 -3.97
C VAL A 328 17.94 -4.16 -4.42
N ARG A 329 19.10 -3.99 -5.08
CA ARG A 329 19.62 -2.68 -5.53
C ARG A 329 18.77 -2.04 -6.62
N HIS A 330 18.13 -2.85 -7.46
CA HIS A 330 17.26 -2.38 -8.54
C HIS A 330 15.79 -2.20 -8.11
N GLY A 331 15.36 -2.82 -6.99
CA GLY A 331 14.10 -2.50 -6.32
C GLY A 331 14.09 -1.17 -5.55
N GLY A 332 15.26 -0.58 -5.28
CA GLY A 332 15.42 0.59 -4.38
C GLY A 332 15.75 1.94 -5.02
N ARG A 333 15.81 2.09 -6.35
CA ARG A 333 16.12 3.39 -7.01
C ARG A 333 14.95 3.90 -7.86
N ARG A 334 13.89 4.37 -7.19
CA ARG A 334 13.03 5.41 -7.78
C ARG A 334 13.58 6.79 -7.43
N GLY A 335 14.28 7.37 -8.40
CA GLY A 335 14.42 8.82 -8.59
C GLY A 335 15.09 9.65 -7.49
N VAL A 336 16.42 9.67 -7.44
CA VAL A 336 17.17 10.90 -7.14
C VAL A 336 18.34 10.99 -8.12
N ARG A 337 18.28 11.97 -9.01
CA ARG A 337 19.36 12.39 -9.89
C ARG A 337 20.38 13.15 -9.03
N PRO A 338 21.68 12.82 -9.05
CA PRO A 338 22.66 13.62 -8.32
C PRO A 338 22.72 15.00 -8.97
N VAL A 339 22.39 16.04 -8.21
CA VAL A 339 22.75 17.41 -8.54
C VAL A 339 24.27 17.47 -8.54
N ARG A 340 24.87 17.80 -9.69
CA ARG A 340 26.27 18.22 -9.79
C ARG A 340 26.42 19.47 -8.94
N THR A 341 27.00 19.35 -7.76
CA THR A 341 27.56 20.50 -7.05
C THR A 341 28.76 20.99 -7.86
N ALA A 342 28.59 22.15 -8.48
CA ALA A 342 29.69 22.95 -9.00
C ALA A 342 30.63 23.27 -7.83
N VAL A 343 31.92 23.03 -8.03
CA VAL A 343 33.00 23.48 -7.16
C VAL A 343 33.09 25.00 -7.32
N PRO A 344 32.96 25.82 -6.26
CA PRO A 344 33.38 27.19 -6.32
C PRO A 344 34.91 27.23 -6.25
N GLU A 345 35.47 27.87 -7.27
CA GLU A 345 36.85 28.30 -7.41
C GLU A 345 37.29 29.10 -6.17
N THR A 346 38.23 28.57 -5.38
CA THR A 346 38.84 29.30 -4.28
C THR A 346 39.87 30.27 -4.85
N ALA A 347 39.45 31.52 -5.01
CA ALA A 347 40.36 32.64 -5.21
C ALA A 347 41.21 32.86 -3.95
N ALA A 348 42.52 32.94 -4.14
CA ALA A 348 43.47 33.41 -3.14
C ALA A 348 43.19 34.87 -2.73
N PRO A 349 43.70 35.28 -1.55
CA PRO A 349 44.62 36.40 -1.60
C PRO A 349 45.91 36.11 -0.83
N ALA A 350 47.01 36.53 -1.45
CA ALA A 350 48.33 36.60 -0.87
C ALA A 350 48.58 37.98 -0.24
N LEU A 351 49.56 38.00 0.67
CA LEU A 351 50.36 39.13 1.19
C LEU A 351 49.69 39.92 2.34
N THR A 352 50.33 40.22 3.49
CA THR A 352 51.76 40.41 3.85
C THR A 352 51.86 40.34 5.40
N ARG A 353 52.72 39.52 6.04
CA ARG A 353 54.02 39.89 6.71
C ARG A 353 53.91 41.15 7.61
N ARG A 354 54.26 41.17 8.91
CA ARG A 354 55.55 40.81 9.58
C ARG A 354 55.52 41.11 11.11
N PHE A 355 56.26 40.29 11.90
CA PHE A 355 57.03 40.52 13.17
C PHE A 355 56.32 41.11 14.42
N ALA A 356 56.65 40.79 15.70
CA ALA A 356 57.76 40.12 16.40
C ALA A 356 57.23 39.48 17.72
N GLY A 357 57.79 38.35 18.23
CA GLY A 357 58.67 38.29 19.43
C GLY A 357 57.92 38.50 20.76
N THR A 358 58.02 37.71 21.85
CA THR A 358 59.17 37.00 22.42
C THR A 358 58.70 36.20 23.67
N LEU A 359 59.25 34.99 23.89
CA LEU A 359 59.59 34.26 25.15
C LEU A 359 58.66 34.33 26.39
N SER A 360 58.13 33.20 26.88
CA SER A 360 58.72 32.24 27.84
C SER A 360 58.59 32.65 29.31
N ALA A 361 57.78 31.91 30.08
CA ALA A 361 58.14 31.32 31.39
C ALA A 361 56.88 30.76 32.10
N ALA A 362 56.88 29.45 32.35
CA ALA A 362 56.33 28.88 33.58
C ALA A 362 57.38 29.06 34.70
N PRO A 363 56.99 29.04 35.99
CA PRO A 363 57.11 27.77 36.69
C PRO A 363 56.01 27.43 37.72
N ASP A 364 55.86 26.11 37.85
CA ASP A 364 55.58 25.22 38.98
C ASP A 364 54.85 25.63 40.27
N VAL A 365 54.03 24.66 40.67
CA VAL A 365 53.48 24.41 42.01
C VAL A 365 54.28 23.25 42.63
N ARG A 366 54.88 23.53 43.79
CA ARG A 366 55.38 22.65 44.88
C ARG A 366 56.64 21.80 44.68
#